data_AF-A0A3B9K244-F1
#
_entry.id   AF-A0A3B9K244-F1
#
_cell.length_a   1.000
_cell.length_b   1.000
_cell.length_c   1.000
_cell.angle_alpha   90.00
_cell.angle_beta   90.00
_cell.angle_gamma   90.00
#
_symmetry.space_group_name_H-M   'P 1'
#
loop_
_entity.id
_entity.type
_entity.pdbx_description
1 polymer ?
#
loop_
_entity_poly.entity_id
_entity_poly.type
_entity_poly.pdbx_seq_one_letter_code
_entity_poly.pdbx_strand_id
1 'polypeptide(L)' 'RLPWFWDRKTQILQSRCFDDKGLSQPTRDELISRFGVFSSFHFNGIISWKISSNGKITQVYI' A
#
# COMPACT_ATOMS: atom_id res chain seq x y z
N ARG A 1 -0.28 -16.27 3.45
CA ARG A 1 0.06 -15.54 4.69
C ARG A 1 1.58 -15.50 4.78
N LEU A 2 2.15 -14.37 5.18
CA LEU A 2 3.60 -14.25 5.39
C LEU A 2 3.84 -14.23 6.91
N PRO A 3 4.39 -15.29 7.53
CA PRO A 3 4.78 -15.22 8.93
C PRO A 3 5.87 -14.16 9.05
N TRP A 4 5.61 -13.14 9.88
CA TRP A 4 6.50 -12.01 10.05
C TRP A 4 6.66 -11.72 11.54
N PHE A 5 7.91 -11.58 11.98
CA PHE A 5 8.25 -11.14 13.32
C PHE A 5 8.53 -9.63 13.29
N TRP A 6 7.75 -8.87 14.04
CA TRP A 6 7.93 -7.44 14.18
C TRP A 6 8.87 -7.10 15.34
N ASP A 7 9.97 -6.40 15.06
CA ASP A 7 11.03 -6.06 16.02
C ASP A 7 10.78 -4.74 16.78
N ARG A 8 9.54 -4.25 16.78
CA ARG A 8 9.12 -2.94 17.32
C ARG A 8 9.74 -1.71 16.65
N LYS A 9 10.48 -1.85 15.55
CA LYS A 9 10.88 -0.68 14.75
C LYS A 9 9.69 -0.17 13.96
N THR A 10 9.73 1.12 13.63
CA THR A 10 8.72 1.69 12.74
C THR A 10 8.87 1.06 11.36
N GLN A 11 7.79 0.49 10.83
CA GLN A 11 7.78 -0.23 9.56
C GLN A 11 6.61 0.27 8.70
N ILE A 12 6.77 0.21 7.38
CA ILE A 12 5.69 0.45 6.42
C ILE A 12 5.37 -0.89 5.76
N LEU A 13 4.12 -1.33 5.89
CA LEU A 13 3.62 -2.54 5.24
C LEU A 13 2.81 -2.17 4.01
N GLN A 14 3.05 -2.93 2.94
CA GLN A 14 2.30 -2.86 1.69
C GLN A 14 2.04 -4.28 1.21
N SER A 15 1.01 -4.42 0.39
CA SER A 15 0.72 -5.64 -0.36
C SER A 15 0.52 -5.28 -1.83
N ARG A 16 0.89 -6.18 -2.73
CA ARG A 16 0.69 -6.02 -4.16
C ARG A 16 0.10 -7.30 -4.73
N CYS A 17 -1.02 -7.17 -5.42
CA CYS A 17 -1.63 -8.27 -6.16
C CYS A 17 -1.07 -8.35 -7.59
N PHE A 18 -1.05 -9.56 -8.12
CA PHE A 18 -0.84 -9.86 -9.53
C PHE A 18 -2.00 -10.73 -9.99
N ASP A 19 -2.51 -10.50 -11.20
CA ASP A 19 -3.55 -11.34 -11.79
C ASP A 19 -2.99 -12.38 -12.77
N ASP A 20 -3.85 -13.24 -13.29
CA ASP A 20 -3.53 -14.28 -14.27
C ASP A 20 -3.18 -13.74 -15.66
N LYS A 21 -3.45 -12.45 -15.91
CA LYS A 21 -3.09 -11.73 -17.14
C LYS A 21 -1.75 -11.01 -17.02
N GLY A 22 -1.06 -11.15 -15.88
CA GLY A 22 0.24 -10.53 -15.62
C GLY A 22 0.16 -9.05 -15.26
N LEU A 23 -1.03 -8.52 -14.92
CA LEU A 23 -1.17 -7.16 -14.44
C LEU A 23 -0.80 -7.09 -12.96
N SER A 24 0.04 -6.11 -12.62
CA SER A 24 0.39 -5.77 -11.24
C SER A 24 -0.55 -4.69 -10.72
N GLN A 25 -0.95 -4.79 -9.45
CA GLN A 25 -1.62 -3.71 -8.74
C GLN A 25 -0.74 -2.43 -8.79
N PRO A 26 -1.31 -1.28 -9.21
CA PRO A 26 -0.55 -0.05 -9.35
C PRO A 26 -0.25 0.60 -8.00
N THR A 27 0.79 1.40 -7.95
CA THR A 27 1.06 2.36 -6.88
C THR A 27 0.06 3.53 -6.93
N ARG A 28 -0.03 4.28 -5.84
CA ARG A 28 -0.83 5.50 -5.80
C ARG A 28 -0.33 6.54 -6.82
N ASP A 29 0.99 6.67 -6.97
CA ASP A 29 1.59 7.65 -7.88
C ASP A 29 1.29 7.30 -9.34
N GLU A 30 1.37 6.02 -9.73
CA GLU A 30 0.96 5.58 -11.08
C GLU A 30 -0.50 5.92 -11.39
N LEU A 31 -1.41 5.75 -10.41
CA LEU A 31 -2.81 6.14 -10.58
C LEU A 31 -2.98 7.65 -10.69
N ILE A 32 -2.27 8.44 -9.88
CA ILE A 32 -2.34 9.90 -9.93
C ILE A 32 -1.78 10.43 -11.24
N SER A 33 -0.67 9.90 -11.73
CA SER A 33 -0.11 10.27 -13.02
C SER A 33 -1.09 10.01 -14.17
N ARG A 34 -1.94 8.99 -14.06
CA ARG A 34 -2.90 8.61 -15.11
C ARG A 34 -4.27 9.29 -14.98
N PHE A 35 -4.77 9.47 -13.77
CA PHE A 35 -6.16 9.85 -13.50
C PHE A 35 -6.30 11.12 -12.64
N GLY A 36 -5.20 11.68 -12.15
CA GLY A 36 -5.19 12.83 -11.26
C GLY A 36 -5.53 12.48 -9.80
N VAL A 37 -5.46 13.50 -8.94
CA VAL A 37 -5.58 13.36 -7.48
C VAL A 37 -6.99 13.10 -6.96
N PHE A 38 -8.01 13.25 -7.80
CA PHE A 38 -9.43 13.06 -7.44
C PHE A 38 -10.00 11.71 -7.89
N SER A 39 -9.14 10.76 -8.28
CA SER A 39 -9.56 9.40 -8.64
C SER A 39 -9.85 8.56 -7.38
N SER A 40 -10.93 8.89 -6.68
CA SER A 40 -11.41 8.17 -5.50
C SER A 40 -12.30 6.97 -5.86
N PHE A 41 -12.86 6.94 -7.07
CA PHE A 41 -13.62 5.81 -7.59
C PHE A 41 -12.70 4.77 -8.23
N HIS A 42 -12.96 3.49 -7.97
CA HIS A 42 -12.11 2.37 -8.40
C HIS A 42 -10.62 2.52 -8.05
N PHE A 43 -10.31 3.19 -6.93
CA PHE A 43 -8.94 3.30 -6.46
C PHE A 43 -8.42 1.91 -6.04
N ASN A 44 -7.66 1.28 -6.93
CA ASN A 44 -7.02 -0.02 -6.72
C ASN A 44 -5.53 0.11 -6.39
N GLY A 45 -5.08 1.30 -6.01
CA GLY A 45 -3.69 1.56 -5.67
C GLY A 45 -3.24 0.82 -4.42
N ILE A 46 -1.95 0.52 -4.33
CA ILE A 46 -1.33 -0.05 -3.12
C ILE A 46 -1.57 0.89 -1.93
N ILE A 47 -2.04 0.33 -0.82
CA ILE A 47 -2.21 1.04 0.45
C ILE A 47 -1.01 0.78 1.35
N SER A 48 -0.49 1.85 1.95
CA SER A 48 0.64 1.80 2.88
C SER A 48 0.16 1.95 4.32
N TRP A 49 0.53 0.98 5.16
CA TRP A 49 0.25 0.99 6.60
C TRP A 49 1.53 1.22 7.37
N LYS A 50 1.63 2.35 8.06
CA LYS A 50 2.73 2.61 8.99
C LYS A 50 2.38 1.99 10.34
N ILE A 51 3.27 1.14 10.84
CA ILE A 51 3.25 0.64 12.22
C ILE A 51 4.31 1.42 12.98
N SER A 52 3.93 2.26 13.94
CA SER A 52 4.89 2.93 14.83
C SER A 52 5.41 1.98 15.89
N SER A 53 6.51 2.33 16.56
CA SER A 53 7.18 1.48 17.56
C SER A 53 6.30 1.06 18.75
N ASN A 54 5.26 1.82 19.05
CA ASN A 54 4.25 1.49 20.07
C ASN A 54 3.09 0.63 19.55
N GLY A 55 3.12 0.21 18.29
CA GLY A 55 2.11 -0.65 17.66
C GLY A 55 0.92 0.09 17.06
N LYS A 56 0.87 1.43 17.12
CA LYS A 56 -0.19 2.19 16.44
C LYS A 56 -0.05 2.04 14.93
N ILE A 57 -1.18 1.80 14.27
CA ILE A 57 -1.27 1.65 12.82
C ILE A 57 -1.95 2.88 12.23
N THR A 58 -1.36 3.48 11.21
CA THR A 58 -1.94 4.60 10.47
C THR A 58 -1.77 4.39 8.98
N GLN A 59 -2.78 4.74 8.19
CA GLN A 59 -2.63 4.87 6.74
C GLN A 59 -1.68 6.04 6.44
N VAL A 60 -0.73 5.81 5.54
CA VAL A 60 0.22 6.83 5.06
C VAL A 60 0.28 6.80 3.53
N TYR A 61 0.77 7.88 2.93
CA TYR A 61 1.13 7.93 1.52
C TYR A 61 2.67 7.96 1.44
N ILE A 62 3.24 7.15 0.53
CA ILE A 62 4.68 7.09 0.25
C ILE A 62 4.93 7.35 -1.22
#